data_AF-A0A7W1N545-F1
#
_entry.id   AF-A0A7W1N545-F1
#
_cell.length_a   1.000
_cell.length_b   1.000
_cell.length_c   1.000
_cell.angle_alpha   90.00
_cell.angle_beta   90.00
_cell.angle_gamma   90.00
#
_symmetry.space_group_name_H-M   'P 1'
#
loop_
_entity.id
_entity.type
_entity.pdbx_description
1 polymer ?
#
loop_
_entity_poly.entity_id
_entity_poly.type
_entity_poly.pdbx_seq_one_letter_code
_entity_poly.pdbx_strand_id
1 'polypeptide(L)'
;MPTSEDIRGATTIVELLKLFPDGRAAQLMSRLAWPCAHCGGAFREPLTLAAKRHANDPRAVLVAFRALADGTLTDELVEEARRKVAA
;
A
#
# COMPACT_ATOMS: atom_id res chain seq x y z
N MET A 1 -0.59 -18.08 -2.67
CA MET A 1 -0.02 -16.79 -2.23
C MET A 1 -0.32 -15.79 -3.34
N PRO A 2 -0.82 -14.58 -3.04
CA PRO A 2 -1.01 -13.55 -4.07
C PRO A 2 0.34 -13.22 -4.72
N THR A 3 0.35 -12.94 -6.01
CA THR A 3 1.56 -12.52 -6.74
C THR A 3 1.51 -11.01 -7.01
N SER A 4 2.63 -10.40 -7.37
CA SER A 4 2.66 -8.97 -7.75
C SER A 4 1.72 -8.62 -8.92
N GLU A 5 1.36 -9.58 -9.76
CA GLU A 5 0.41 -9.41 -10.89
C GLU A 5 -1.04 -9.14 -10.42
N ASP A 6 -1.40 -9.63 -9.23
CA ASP A 6 -2.71 -9.42 -8.59
C ASP A 6 -2.86 -7.99 -8.04
N ILE A 7 -1.74 -7.29 -7.84
CA ILE A 7 -1.72 -5.94 -7.27
C ILE A 7 -1.56 -4.89 -8.38
N ARG A 8 -2.64 -4.13 -8.58
CA ARG A 8 -2.74 -3.05 -9.55
C ARG A 8 -3.01 -1.74 -8.81
N GLY A 9 -2.77 -0.61 -9.48
CA GLY A 9 -3.08 0.70 -8.90
C GLY A 9 -4.55 0.91 -8.56
N ALA A 10 -5.43 0.14 -9.21
CA ALA A 10 -6.87 0.09 -8.98
C ALA A 10 -7.29 -0.86 -7.83
N THR A 11 -6.39 -1.74 -7.36
CA THR A 11 -6.66 -2.64 -6.25
C THR A 11 -6.98 -1.81 -5.01
N THR A 12 -8.11 -2.08 -4.39
CA THR A 12 -8.61 -1.33 -3.25
C THR A 12 -7.91 -1.76 -1.95
N ILE A 13 -7.97 -0.90 -0.94
CA ILE A 13 -7.39 -1.21 0.39
C ILE A 13 -8.03 -2.49 0.98
N VAL A 14 -9.34 -2.69 0.83
CA VAL A 14 -10.03 -3.90 1.31
C VAL A 14 -9.62 -5.15 0.53
N GLU A 15 -9.38 -5.05 -0.77
CA GLU A 15 -8.85 -6.17 -1.57
C GLU A 15 -7.44 -6.52 -1.13
N LEU A 16 -6.57 -5.52 -0.90
CA LEU A 16 -5.23 -5.75 -0.33
C LEU A 16 -5.29 -6.48 1.02
N LEU A 17 -6.16 -6.04 1.93
CA LEU A 17 -6.31 -6.69 3.24
C LEU A 17 -6.81 -8.15 3.11
N LYS A 18 -7.64 -8.45 2.10
CA LYS A 18 -8.08 -9.83 1.81
C LYS A 18 -6.95 -10.69 1.21
N LEU A 19 -6.08 -10.10 0.39
CA LEU A 19 -4.93 -10.80 -0.18
C LEU A 19 -3.87 -11.14 0.88
N PHE A 20 -3.77 -10.34 1.95
CA PHE A 20 -2.84 -10.53 3.06
C PHE A 20 -3.58 -10.72 4.41
N PRO A 21 -4.27 -11.85 4.62
CA PRO A 21 -5.03 -12.10 5.84
C PRO A 21 -4.14 -12.25 7.09
N ASP A 22 -2.83 -12.45 6.91
CA ASP A 22 -1.80 -12.45 7.95
C ASP A 22 -1.47 -11.06 8.50
N GLY A 23 -2.07 -10.00 7.94
CA GLY A 23 -1.90 -8.63 8.40
C GLY A 23 -0.67 -7.92 7.85
N ARG A 24 0.15 -8.55 6.99
CA ARG A 24 1.36 -7.91 6.42
C ARG A 24 1.05 -6.63 5.64
N ALA A 25 -0.07 -6.59 4.91
CA ALA A 25 -0.52 -5.37 4.23
C ALA A 25 -0.84 -4.25 5.23
N ALA A 26 -1.54 -4.55 6.32
CA ALA A 26 -1.84 -3.58 7.36
C ALA A 26 -0.57 -3.09 8.08
N GLN A 27 0.39 -3.98 8.29
CA GLN A 27 1.70 -3.62 8.84
C GLN A 27 2.46 -2.67 7.91
N LEU A 28 2.49 -2.93 6.60
CA LEU A 28 3.09 -2.02 5.62
C LEU A 28 2.38 -0.65 5.63
N MET A 29 1.04 -0.61 5.63
CA MET A 29 0.29 0.64 5.74
C MET A 29 0.65 1.44 7.01
N SER A 30 0.81 0.76 8.14
CA SER A 30 1.27 1.37 9.39
C SER A 30 2.67 1.99 9.24
N ARG A 31 3.61 1.28 8.60
CA ARG A 31 4.97 1.79 8.30
C ARG A 31 4.95 3.02 7.38
N LEU A 32 3.98 3.11 6.48
CA LEU A 32 3.76 4.27 5.61
C LEU A 32 3.02 5.44 6.30
N ALA A 33 2.64 5.28 7.58
CA ALA A 33 1.82 6.21 8.35
C ALA A 33 0.44 6.47 7.72
N TRP A 34 -0.21 5.40 7.24
CA TRP A 34 -1.56 5.44 6.69
C TRP A 34 -2.57 4.97 7.74
N PRO A 35 -3.24 5.88 8.47
CA PRO A 35 -4.28 5.53 9.42
C PRO A 35 -5.59 5.16 8.68
N CYS A 36 -5.57 4.20 7.75
CA CYS A 36 -6.72 3.85 6.91
C CYS A 36 -7.98 3.52 7.73
N ALA A 37 -7.81 2.95 8.93
CA ALA A 37 -8.91 2.70 9.87
C ALA A 37 -9.65 3.96 10.33
N HIS A 38 -8.98 5.11 10.30
CA HIS A 38 -9.48 6.41 10.68
C HIS A 38 -9.91 7.27 9.48
N CYS A 39 -9.73 6.78 8.24
CA CYS A 39 -10.10 7.49 7.01
C CYS A 39 -11.62 7.45 6.70
N GLY A 40 -12.48 7.15 7.69
CA GLY A 40 -13.94 7.28 7.55
C GLY A 40 -14.60 6.34 6.54
N GLY A 41 -14.03 5.16 6.29
CA GLY A 41 -14.61 4.19 5.35
C GLY A 41 -13.99 4.18 3.94
N ALA A 42 -12.89 4.90 3.72
CA ALA A 42 -12.13 4.89 2.46
C ALA A 42 -11.47 3.54 2.11
N PHE A 43 -11.76 2.44 2.82
CA PHE A 43 -11.21 1.11 2.54
C PHE A 43 -11.55 0.56 1.14
N ARG A 44 -12.58 1.11 0.49
CA ARG A 44 -12.94 0.76 -0.88
C ARG A 44 -12.22 1.63 -1.91
N GLU A 45 -11.35 2.54 -1.50
CA GLU A 45 -10.60 3.38 -2.42
C GLU A 45 -9.41 2.62 -3.04
N PRO A 46 -9.04 2.95 -4.28
CA PRO A 46 -7.86 2.40 -4.93
C PRO A 46 -6.55 2.75 -4.19
N LEU A 47 -5.60 1.82 -4.17
CA LEU A 47 -4.28 1.98 -3.53
C LEU A 47 -3.57 3.26 -3.97
N THR A 48 -3.56 3.54 -5.26
CA THR A 48 -2.89 4.74 -5.80
C THR A 48 -3.59 6.04 -5.44
N LEU A 49 -4.90 6.00 -5.18
CA LEU A 49 -5.66 7.17 -4.70
C LEU A 49 -5.39 7.40 -3.22
N ALA A 50 -5.36 6.34 -2.41
CA ALA A 50 -4.94 6.40 -1.01
C ALA A 50 -3.54 7.01 -0.90
N ALA A 51 -2.59 6.56 -1.73
CA ALA A 51 -1.23 7.11 -1.75
C ALA A 51 -1.21 8.63 -1.95
N LYS A 52 -1.96 9.12 -2.93
CA LYS A 52 -2.07 10.57 -3.18
C LYS A 52 -2.67 11.32 -1.99
N ARG A 53 -3.72 10.79 -1.35
CA ARG A 53 -4.34 11.41 -0.16
C ARG A 53 -3.38 11.52 1.02
N HIS A 54 -2.45 10.58 1.12
CA HIS A 54 -1.37 10.60 2.11
C HIS A 54 -0.10 11.32 1.62
N ALA A 55 -0.16 12.00 0.47
CA ALA A 55 0.96 12.69 -0.16
C ALA A 55 2.19 11.79 -0.42
N ASN A 56 1.98 10.49 -0.64
CA ASN A 56 3.01 9.53 -1.04
C ASN A 56 3.04 9.36 -2.57
N ASP A 57 4.20 8.98 -3.13
CA ASP A 57 4.26 8.62 -4.56
C ASP A 57 3.47 7.33 -4.83
N PRO A 58 2.41 7.37 -5.65
CA PRO A 58 1.60 6.19 -5.94
C PRO A 58 2.38 5.07 -6.63
N ARG A 59 3.43 5.39 -7.39
CA ARG A 59 4.27 4.38 -8.05
C ARG A 59 5.14 3.66 -7.04
N ALA A 60 5.88 4.38 -6.20
CA ALA A 60 6.68 3.79 -5.13
C ALA A 60 5.84 2.92 -4.19
N VAL A 61 4.64 3.38 -3.80
CA VAL A 61 3.72 2.58 -2.99
C VAL A 61 3.29 1.30 -3.71
N LEU A 62 2.93 1.37 -4.98
CA LEU A 62 2.56 0.18 -5.75
C LEU A 62 3.72 -0.83 -5.83
N VAL A 63 4.95 -0.36 -6.02
CA VAL A 63 6.15 -1.20 -6.01
C VAL A 63 6.33 -1.88 -4.66
N ALA A 64 6.18 -1.16 -3.54
CA ALA A 64 6.30 -1.75 -2.20
C ALA A 64 5.27 -2.86 -1.95
N PHE A 65 4.00 -2.67 -2.34
CA PHE A 65 2.99 -3.72 -2.19
C PHE A 65 3.23 -4.94 -3.09
N ARG A 66 3.77 -4.73 -4.30
CA ARG A 66 4.19 -5.83 -5.19
C ARG A 66 5.36 -6.61 -4.62
N ALA A 67 6.39 -5.91 -4.13
CA ALA A 67 7.50 -6.54 -3.45
C ALA A 67 7.06 -7.31 -2.19
N LEU A 68 6.03 -6.80 -1.47
CA LEU A 68 5.43 -7.52 -0.36
C LEU A 68 4.78 -8.84 -0.79
N ALA A 69 4.05 -8.84 -1.92
CA ALA A 69 3.46 -10.06 -2.49
C ALA A 69 4.53 -11.09 -2.89
N ASP A 70 5.60 -10.62 -3.51
CA ASP A 70 6.69 -11.45 -3.99
C ASP A 70 7.67 -11.88 -2.89
N GLY A 71 7.49 -11.39 -1.65
CA GLY A 71 8.39 -11.68 -0.52
C GLY A 71 9.75 -10.98 -0.61
N THR A 72 9.86 -9.95 -1.43
CA THR A 72 11.10 -9.19 -1.71
C THR A 72 11.09 -7.77 -1.14
N LEU A 73 10.11 -7.44 -0.29
CA LEU A 73 10.01 -6.11 0.35
C LEU A 73 11.25 -5.83 1.20
N THR A 74 11.96 -4.75 0.88
CA THR A 74 13.11 -4.25 1.65
C THR A 74 12.78 -2.94 2.36
N ASP A 75 13.62 -2.54 3.31
CA ASP A 75 13.44 -1.27 4.03
C ASP A 75 13.65 -0.06 3.10
N GLU A 76 14.50 -0.16 2.07
CA GLU A 76 14.67 0.89 1.07
C GLU A 76 13.38 1.13 0.27
N LEU A 77 12.67 0.07 -0.11
CA LEU A 77 11.39 0.18 -0.81
C LEU A 77 10.31 0.80 0.08
N VAL A 78 10.34 0.50 1.38
CA VAL A 78 9.43 1.12 2.35
C VAL A 78 9.73 2.61 2.51
N GLU A 79 11.00 2.99 2.64
CA GLU A 79 11.39 4.39 2.76
C GLU A 79 11.08 5.17 1.48
N GLU A 80 11.30 4.59 0.29
CA GLU A 80 10.89 5.21 -0.98
C GLU A 80 9.37 5.41 -1.04
N ALA A 81 8.58 4.40 -0.70
CA ALA A 81 7.12 4.52 -0.64
C ALA A 81 6.64 5.51 0.43
N ARG A 82 7.41 5.70 1.51
CA ARG A 82 7.10 6.62 2.60
C ARG A 82 7.42 8.07 2.27
N ARG A 83 8.33 8.34 1.33
CA ARG A 83 8.68 9.71 0.93
C ARG A 83 7.43 10.47 0.50
N LYS A 84 7.37 11.71 0.98
CA LYS A 84 6.29 12.63 0.63
C LYS A 84 6.65 13.35 -0.66
N VAL A 85 5.73 13.33 -1.61
CA VAL A 85 5.83 14.13 -2.82
C VAL A 85 5.26 15.51 -2.52
N ALA A 86 6.05 16.55 -2.76
CA ALA A 86 5.56 17.93 -2.71
C ALA A 86 4.45 18.09 -3.77
N ALA A 87 3.35 18.74 -3.37
CA ALA A 87 2.21 19.01 -4.25
C ALA A 87 2.57 20.00 -5.37
#